data_AF-A0A1A8D712-F1
#
_entry.id   AF-A0A1A8D712-F1
#
_cell.length_a   1.000
_cell.length_b   1.000
_cell.length_c   1.000
_cell.angle_alpha   90.00
_cell.angle_beta   90.00
_cell.angle_gamma   90.00
#
_symmetry.space_group_name_H-M   'P 1'
#
loop_
_entity.id
_entity.type
_entity.pdbx_description
1 polymer ?
#
loop_
_entity_poly.entity_id
_entity_poly.type
_entity_poly.pdbx_seq_one_letter_code
_entity_poly.pdbx_strand_id
1 'polypeptide(L)'
;AHSVNLMSSLLGAAACGCLCITVCRMTGPGPGAVLAAGLFAVSRLSWQWSMVAEVFSLNNLFIGLLFFLTSSFQCAENSTQRRKIARWGALCCGLGLCNQHTLVLYVMVIIPWIFYRLYTLKELSFVGLISLGLSFLTGFLPYLYLPVSSYL
;
A
#
# COMPACT_ATOMS: atom_id res chain seq x y z
N ALA A 1 -3.10 -26.00 -6.37
CA ALA A 1 -3.03 -25.01 -7.48
C ALA A 1 -4.26 -24.10 -7.50
N HIS A 2 -5.49 -24.63 -7.62
CA HIS A 2 -6.70 -23.80 -7.76
C HIS A 2 -6.94 -22.79 -6.62
N SER A 3 -6.72 -23.16 -5.37
CA SER A 3 -6.91 -22.25 -4.22
C SER A 3 -5.95 -21.05 -4.23
N VAL A 4 -4.72 -21.25 -4.73
CA VAL A 4 -3.71 -20.18 -4.78
C VAL A 4 -4.00 -19.22 -5.93
N ASN A 5 -4.48 -19.73 -7.07
CA ASN A 5 -4.94 -18.89 -8.18
C ASN A 5 -6.17 -18.08 -7.77
N LEU A 6 -7.12 -18.68 -7.03
CA LEU A 6 -8.28 -17.97 -6.48
C LEU A 6 -7.82 -16.81 -5.57
N MET A 7 -6.84 -17.06 -4.69
CA MET A 7 -6.27 -16.03 -3.83
C MET A 7 -5.64 -14.90 -4.65
N SER A 8 -4.88 -15.21 -5.69
CA SER A 8 -4.31 -14.21 -6.61
C SER A 8 -5.39 -13.34 -7.27
N SER A 9 -6.48 -13.95 -7.73
CA SER A 9 -7.62 -13.23 -8.33
C SER A 9 -8.31 -12.31 -7.33
N LEU A 10 -8.48 -12.76 -6.08
CA LEU A 10 -9.05 -11.96 -4.99
C LEU A 10 -8.14 -10.77 -4.64
N LEU A 11 -6.82 -10.96 -4.61
CA LEU A 11 -5.85 -9.90 -4.38
C LEU A 11 -5.88 -8.86 -5.52
N GLY A 12 -5.97 -9.32 -6.77
CA GLY A 12 -6.14 -8.46 -7.94
C GLY A 12 -7.42 -7.63 -7.89
N ALA A 13 -8.55 -8.25 -7.55
CA ALA A 13 -9.83 -7.56 -7.37
C ALA A 13 -9.76 -6.53 -6.22
N ALA A 14 -9.13 -6.88 -5.10
CA ALA A 14 -8.91 -5.98 -3.98
C ALA A 14 -8.03 -4.77 -4.37
N ALA A 15 -7.00 -4.96 -5.19
CA ALA A 15 -6.18 -3.88 -5.73
C ALA A 15 -7.00 -2.91 -6.58
N CYS A 16 -7.87 -3.44 -7.46
CA CYS A 16 -8.80 -2.63 -8.25
C CYS A 16 -9.75 -1.82 -7.36
N GLY A 17 -10.29 -2.46 -6.30
CA GLY A 17 -11.12 -1.80 -5.30
C GLY A 17 -10.40 -0.65 -4.59
N CYS A 18 -9.14 -0.86 -4.18
CA CYS A 18 -8.32 0.18 -3.56
C CYS A 18 -8.12 1.39 -4.49
N LEU A 19 -7.86 1.15 -5.78
CA LEU A 19 -7.74 2.22 -6.77
C LEU A 19 -9.06 2.99 -6.96
N CYS A 20 -10.19 2.27 -7.04
CA CYS A 20 -11.51 2.88 -7.12
C CYS A 20 -11.76 3.83 -5.95
N ILE A 21 -11.53 3.34 -4.72
CA ILE A 21 -11.73 4.12 -3.49
C ILE A 21 -10.77 5.32 -3.44
N THR A 22 -9.52 5.15 -3.89
CA THR A 22 -8.55 6.25 -3.98
C THR A 22 -9.06 7.36 -4.88
N VAL A 23 -9.56 7.02 -6.08
CA VAL A 23 -10.07 8.02 -7.03
C VAL A 23 -11.33 8.69 -6.48
N CYS A 24 -12.24 7.92 -5.88
CA CYS A 24 -13.42 8.45 -5.19
C CYS A 24 -13.04 9.44 -4.08
N ARG A 25 -11.97 9.17 -3.33
CA ARG A 25 -11.48 10.05 -2.26
C ARG A 25 -10.91 11.36 -2.81
N MET A 26 -10.21 11.31 -3.93
CA MET A 26 -9.53 12.48 -4.50
C MET A 26 -10.47 13.39 -5.33
N THR A 27 -11.38 12.79 -6.11
CA THR A 27 -12.22 13.52 -7.08
C THR A 27 -13.69 13.56 -6.67
N GLY A 28 -14.10 12.76 -5.67
CA GLY A 28 -15.49 12.55 -5.30
C GLY A 28 -16.08 11.28 -5.94
N PRO A 29 -17.25 10.81 -5.46
CA PRO A 29 -17.93 9.66 -6.03
C PRO A 29 -18.43 9.98 -7.44
N GLY A 30 -17.94 9.25 -8.43
CA GLY A 30 -18.32 9.50 -9.82
C GLY A 30 -17.87 8.40 -10.78
N PRO A 31 -18.35 8.46 -12.05
CA PRO A 31 -18.03 7.46 -13.06
C PRO A 31 -16.52 7.37 -13.34
N GLY A 32 -15.77 8.45 -13.14
CA GLY A 32 -14.31 8.45 -13.31
C GLY A 32 -13.58 7.44 -12.42
N ALA A 33 -14.05 7.20 -11.18
CA ALA A 33 -13.46 6.20 -10.30
C ALA A 33 -13.71 4.78 -10.78
N VAL A 34 -14.94 4.50 -11.24
CA VAL A 34 -15.33 3.21 -11.82
C VAL A 34 -14.57 2.97 -13.13
N LEU A 35 -14.41 4.00 -13.98
CA LEU A 35 -13.64 3.91 -15.22
C LEU A 35 -12.16 3.66 -14.94
N ALA A 36 -11.53 4.37 -14.00
CA ALA A 36 -10.13 4.16 -13.65
C ALA A 36 -9.86 2.74 -13.12
N ALA A 37 -10.70 2.29 -12.17
CA ALA A 37 -10.59 0.94 -11.62
C ALA A 37 -10.94 -0.14 -12.66
N GLY A 38 -11.94 0.11 -13.51
CA GLY A 38 -12.35 -0.77 -14.59
C GLY A 38 -11.26 -0.93 -15.64
N LEU A 39 -10.65 0.16 -16.10
CA LEU A 39 -9.51 0.15 -17.02
C LEU A 39 -8.31 -0.59 -16.44
N PHE A 40 -8.03 -0.40 -15.14
CA PHE A 40 -7.00 -1.17 -14.45
C PHE A 40 -7.32 -2.66 -14.40
N ALA A 41 -8.57 -3.03 -14.06
CA ALA A 41 -9.00 -4.42 -13.97
C ALA A 41 -8.93 -5.17 -15.30
N VAL A 42 -9.34 -4.52 -16.41
CA VAL A 42 -9.33 -5.13 -17.75
C VAL A 42 -7.97 -5.00 -18.45
N SER A 43 -7.02 -4.26 -17.86
CA SER A 43 -5.68 -4.15 -18.44
C SER A 43 -5.03 -5.53 -18.52
N ARG A 44 -4.44 -5.86 -19.68
CA ARG A 44 -3.89 -7.19 -19.94
C ARG A 44 -2.92 -7.66 -18.86
N LEU A 45 -2.04 -6.77 -18.41
CA LEU A 45 -1.04 -7.07 -17.37
C LEU A 45 -1.68 -7.35 -16.01
N SER A 46 -2.62 -6.50 -15.56
CA SER A 46 -3.28 -6.68 -14.27
C SER A 46 -4.14 -7.95 -14.26
N TRP A 47 -4.88 -8.20 -15.34
CA TRP A 47 -5.70 -9.40 -15.49
C TRP A 47 -4.85 -10.68 -15.50
N GLN A 48 -3.77 -10.69 -16.30
CA GLN A 48 -2.90 -11.86 -16.43
C GLN A 48 -2.25 -12.23 -15.10
N TRP A 49 -1.72 -11.24 -14.36
CA TRP A 49 -1.07 -11.48 -13.07
C TRP A 49 -2.05 -11.76 -11.93
N SER A 50 -3.33 -11.45 -12.11
CA SER A 50 -4.37 -11.86 -11.15
C SER A 50 -4.82 -13.31 -11.36
N MET A 51 -4.74 -13.84 -12.58
CA MET A 51 -5.17 -15.22 -12.89
C MET A 51 -4.13 -16.29 -12.51
N VAL A 52 -2.86 -15.90 -12.42
CA VAL A 52 -1.75 -16.79 -12.05
C VAL A 52 -1.32 -16.49 -10.62
N ALA A 53 -1.06 -17.53 -9.83
CA ALA A 53 -0.50 -17.40 -8.49
C ALA A 53 0.97 -16.96 -8.52
N GLU A 54 1.19 -15.66 -8.68
CA GLU A 54 2.50 -15.02 -8.59
C GLU A 54 2.50 -13.91 -7.54
N VAL A 55 3.69 -13.48 -7.12
CA VAL A 55 3.90 -12.41 -6.13
C VAL A 55 3.42 -11.03 -6.60
N PHE A 56 3.15 -10.87 -7.90
CA PHE A 56 2.81 -9.59 -8.50
C PHE A 56 1.39 -9.11 -8.15
N SER A 57 0.41 -10.02 -7.98
CA SER A 57 -0.94 -9.64 -7.56
C SER A 57 -0.95 -9.04 -6.15
N LEU A 58 -0.18 -9.64 -5.24
CA LEU A 58 0.04 -9.12 -3.89
C LEU A 58 0.78 -7.77 -3.92
N ASN A 59 1.80 -7.62 -4.77
CA ASN A 59 2.49 -6.34 -4.96
C ASN A 59 1.54 -5.24 -5.45
N ASN A 60 0.66 -5.56 -6.41
CA ASN A 60 -0.34 -4.62 -6.92
C ASN A 60 -1.33 -4.20 -5.83
N LEU A 61 -1.71 -5.12 -4.94
CA LEU A 61 -2.52 -4.79 -3.77
C LEU A 61 -1.79 -3.82 -2.83
N PHE A 62 -0.51 -4.06 -2.51
CA PHE A 62 0.27 -3.14 -1.68
C PHE A 62 0.36 -1.74 -2.30
N ILE A 63 0.59 -1.63 -3.60
CA ILE A 63 0.60 -0.35 -4.32
C ILE A 63 -0.78 0.32 -4.23
N GLY A 64 -1.87 -0.42 -4.46
CA GLY A 64 -3.24 0.09 -4.31
C GLY A 64 -3.54 0.59 -2.89
N LEU A 65 -3.10 -0.13 -1.86
CA LEU A 65 -3.21 0.26 -0.46
C LEU A 65 -2.39 1.52 -0.16
N LEU A 66 -1.18 1.66 -0.70
CA LEU A 66 -0.37 2.86 -0.55
C LEU A 66 -1.05 4.08 -1.14
N PHE A 67 -1.66 3.97 -2.32
CA PHE A 67 -2.45 5.05 -2.90
C PHE A 67 -3.68 5.39 -2.05
N PHE A 68 -4.40 4.37 -1.57
CA PHE A 68 -5.55 4.57 -0.69
C PHE A 68 -5.17 5.25 0.64
N LEU A 69 -4.06 4.84 1.25
CA LEU A 69 -3.55 5.44 2.48
C LEU A 69 -3.05 6.86 2.24
N THR A 70 -2.39 7.12 1.11
CA THR A 70 -1.91 8.46 0.76
C THR A 70 -3.07 9.42 0.52
N SER A 71 -4.10 9.01 -0.23
CA SER A 71 -5.30 9.83 -0.43
C SER A 71 -6.06 10.06 0.88
N SER A 72 -6.16 9.02 1.72
CA SER A 72 -6.76 9.15 3.05
C SER A 72 -5.95 10.06 3.98
N PHE A 73 -4.62 10.07 3.88
CA PHE A 73 -3.76 10.99 4.64
C PHE A 73 -3.96 12.44 4.18
N GLN A 74 -4.17 12.66 2.88
CA GLN A 74 -4.43 13.98 2.33
C GLN A 74 -5.78 14.55 2.80
N CYS A 75 -6.82 13.73 2.84
CA CYS A 75 -8.16 14.12 3.24
C CYS A 75 -8.38 14.13 4.77
N ALA A 76 -7.40 13.69 5.56
CA ALA A 76 -7.57 13.61 7.01
C ALA A 76 -7.43 14.99 7.68
N GLU A 77 -8.47 15.40 8.39
CA GLU A 77 -8.54 16.68 9.10
C GLU A 77 -7.84 16.63 10.47
N ASN A 78 -7.82 15.46 11.10
CA ASN A 78 -7.28 15.26 12.44
C ASN A 78 -5.81 14.81 12.44
N SER A 79 -4.99 15.43 13.30
CA SER A 79 -3.56 15.09 13.47
C SER A 79 -3.35 13.64 13.92
N THR A 80 -4.15 13.16 14.87
CA THR A 80 -4.11 11.77 15.37
C THR A 80 -4.41 10.77 14.26
N GLN A 81 -5.38 11.09 13.39
CA GLN A 81 -5.76 10.23 12.26
C GLN A 81 -4.66 10.20 11.20
N ARG A 82 -4.06 11.34 10.86
CA ARG A 82 -2.90 11.42 9.95
C ARG A 82 -1.73 10.58 10.45
N ARG A 83 -1.40 10.67 11.74
CA ARG A 83 -0.35 9.83 12.36
C ARG A 83 -0.68 8.34 12.28
N LYS A 84 -1.94 7.96 12.54
CA LYS A 84 -2.38 6.55 12.43
C LYS A 84 -2.26 6.04 11.00
N ILE A 85 -2.70 6.82 10.01
CA ILE A 85 -2.60 6.48 8.59
C ILE A 85 -1.13 6.37 8.16
N ALA A 86 -0.27 7.29 8.59
CA ALA A 86 1.16 7.24 8.28
C ALA A 86 1.85 6.00 8.85
N ARG A 87 1.48 5.54 10.06
CA ARG A 87 1.98 4.27 10.63
C ARG A 87 1.54 3.06 9.83
N TRP A 88 0.26 3.00 9.43
CA TRP A 88 -0.23 1.94 8.54
C TRP A 88 0.46 1.97 7.18
N GLY A 89 0.73 3.17 6.64
CA GLY A 89 1.53 3.35 5.43
C GLY A 89 2.96 2.84 5.59
N ALA A 90 3.63 3.17 6.69
CA ALA A 90 4.99 2.69 6.99
C ALA A 90 5.05 1.16 7.09
N LEU A 91 4.09 0.55 7.78
CA LEU A 91 3.97 -0.91 7.87
C LEU A 91 3.70 -1.55 6.50
N CYS A 92 2.81 -0.95 5.69
CA CYS A 92 2.52 -1.39 4.32
C CYS A 92 3.76 -1.30 3.41
N CYS A 93 4.55 -0.22 3.52
CA CYS A 93 5.82 -0.07 2.79
C CYS A 93 6.81 -1.18 3.18
N GLY A 94 6.98 -1.48 4.46
CA GLY A 94 7.87 -2.55 4.92
C GLY A 94 7.45 -3.92 4.39
N LEU A 95 6.16 -4.27 4.51
CA LEU A 95 5.63 -5.53 4.00
C LEU A 95 5.75 -5.63 2.47
N GLY A 96 5.45 -4.55 1.74
CA GLY A 96 5.53 -4.51 0.29
C GLY A 96 6.95 -4.67 -0.25
N LEU A 97 7.95 -4.09 0.44
CA LEU A 97 9.37 -4.25 0.09
C LEU A 97 9.88 -5.67 0.32
N CYS A 98 9.31 -6.41 1.27
CA CYS A 98 9.60 -7.83 1.45
C CYS A 98 9.05 -8.70 0.32
N ASN A 99 7.99 -8.24 -0.34
CA ASN A 99 7.37 -8.98 -1.44
C ASN A 99 8.08 -8.72 -2.77
N GLN A 100 8.25 -7.46 -3.17
CA GLN A 100 8.87 -7.12 -4.45
C GLN A 100 9.56 -5.74 -4.39
N HIS A 101 10.84 -5.69 -4.78
CA HIS A 101 11.64 -4.46 -4.75
C HIS A 101 11.15 -3.35 -5.70
N THR A 102 10.31 -3.66 -6.69
CA THR A 102 9.72 -2.64 -7.58
C THR A 102 8.89 -1.59 -6.83
N LEU A 103 8.38 -1.93 -5.64
CA LEU A 103 7.64 -1.02 -4.77
C LEU A 103 8.49 0.20 -4.33
N VAL A 104 9.82 0.10 -4.33
CA VAL A 104 10.75 1.21 -4.01
C VAL A 104 10.45 2.46 -4.84
N LEU A 105 10.08 2.31 -6.12
CA LEU A 105 9.81 3.45 -7.01
C LEU A 105 8.65 4.32 -6.50
N TYR A 106 7.60 3.70 -5.96
CA TYR A 106 6.46 4.41 -5.39
C TYR A 106 6.80 5.03 -4.03
N VAL A 107 7.47 4.25 -3.18
CA VAL A 107 7.83 4.64 -1.82
C VAL A 107 8.82 5.81 -1.82
N MET A 108 9.76 5.86 -2.77
CA MET A 108 10.71 6.94 -2.94
C MET A 108 10.03 8.29 -3.19
N VAL A 109 8.84 8.31 -3.80
CA VAL A 109 8.07 9.54 -4.03
C VAL A 109 7.12 9.83 -2.87
N ILE A 110 6.42 8.81 -2.37
CA ILE A 110 5.39 8.97 -1.33
C ILE A 110 6.01 9.37 0.01
N ILE A 111 7.13 8.76 0.42
CA ILE A 111 7.75 9.01 1.73
C ILE A 111 8.17 10.48 1.89
N PRO A 112 8.97 11.07 0.97
CA PRO A 112 9.34 12.48 1.07
C PRO A 112 8.12 13.41 1.09
N TRP A 113 7.08 13.10 0.30
CA TRP A 113 5.86 13.89 0.30
C TRP A 113 5.12 13.84 1.64
N ILE A 114 4.99 12.67 2.26
CA ILE A 114 4.39 12.52 3.59
C ILE A 114 5.20 13.29 4.64
N PHE A 115 6.52 13.17 4.62
CA PHE A 115 7.40 13.90 5.54
C PHE A 115 7.30 15.41 5.36
N TYR A 116 7.31 15.90 4.12
CA TYR A 116 7.12 17.30 3.80
C TYR A 116 5.78 17.80 4.37
N ARG A 117 4.67 17.09 4.12
CA ARG A 117 3.35 17.45 4.66
C ARG A 117 3.31 17.44 6.19
N LEU A 118 3.94 16.48 6.84
CA LEU A 118 3.98 16.38 8.30
C LEU A 118 4.84 17.50 8.92
N TYR A 119 5.91 17.91 8.23
CA TYR A 119 6.75 19.05 8.59
C TYR A 119 6.01 20.39 8.42
N THR A 120 5.39 20.64 7.27
CA THR A 120 4.61 21.87 7.01
C THR A 120 3.49 22.06 8.03
N LEU A 121 2.84 20.96 8.43
CA LEU A 121 1.74 20.98 9.39
C LEU A 121 2.24 20.97 10.86
N LYS A 122 3.56 21.07 11.09
CA LYS A 122 4.22 21.06 12.41
C LYS A 122 3.83 19.86 13.29
N GLU A 123 3.47 18.74 12.67
CA GLU A 123 3.08 17.51 13.36
C GLU A 123 4.24 16.51 13.48
N LEU A 124 5.38 16.84 12.88
CA LEU A 124 6.60 16.06 12.97
C LEU A 124 7.13 16.12 14.42
N SER A 125 7.13 14.98 15.08
CA SER A 125 7.69 14.81 16.42
C SER A 125 8.72 13.69 16.39
N PHE A 126 9.78 13.80 17.19
CA PHE A 126 10.81 12.78 17.31
C PHE A 126 10.23 11.40 17.68
N VAL A 127 9.27 11.37 18.63
CA VAL A 127 8.54 10.16 19.01
C VAL A 127 7.71 9.62 17.83
N GLY A 128 7.14 10.52 17.01
CA GLY A 128 6.43 10.15 15.79
C GLY A 128 7.35 9.51 14.75
N LEU A 129 8.56 10.04 14.59
CA LEU A 129 9.57 9.53 13.67
C LEU A 129 10.04 8.12 14.09
N ILE A 130 10.35 7.94 15.37
CA ILE A 130 10.69 6.62 15.92
C ILE A 130 9.54 5.64 15.72
N SER A 131 8.31 6.06 16.01
CA SER A 131 7.12 5.21 15.80
C SER A 131 6.93 4.81 14.35
N LEU A 132 7.18 5.70 13.38
CA LEU A 132 7.12 5.39 11.94
C LEU A 132 8.23 4.42 11.54
N GLY A 133 9.45 4.64 12.03
CA GLY A 133 10.58 3.73 11.81
C GLY A 133 10.30 2.34 12.36
N LEU A 134 9.80 2.23 13.59
CA LEU A 134 9.40 0.96 14.19
C LEU A 134 8.27 0.27 13.42
N SER A 135 7.25 1.02 12.95
CA SER A 135 6.18 0.48 12.10
C SER A 135 6.72 -0.04 10.76
N PHE A 136 7.70 0.63 10.17
CA PHE A 136 8.38 0.16 8.96
C PHE A 136 9.19 -1.12 9.22
N LEU A 137 10.01 -1.13 10.29
CA LEU A 137 10.80 -2.31 10.68
C LEU A 137 9.92 -3.52 11.02
N THR A 138 8.77 -3.30 11.68
CA THR A 138 7.81 -4.38 11.92
C THR A 138 7.22 -4.95 10.64
N GLY A 139 7.20 -4.18 9.54
CA GLY A 139 6.88 -4.71 8.22
C GLY A 139 7.94 -5.67 7.65
N PHE A 140 9.19 -5.64 8.16
CA PHE A 140 10.26 -6.58 7.78
C PHE A 140 10.24 -7.89 8.57
N LEU A 141 9.24 -8.12 9.42
CA LEU A 141 9.07 -9.39 10.16
C LEU A 141 9.19 -10.65 9.28
N PRO A 142 8.65 -10.69 8.04
CA PRO A 142 8.80 -11.86 7.17
C PRO A 142 10.26 -12.24 6.90
N TYR A 143 11.19 -11.28 6.81
CA TYR A 143 12.61 -11.58 6.66
C TYR A 143 13.25 -12.15 7.92
N LEU A 144 12.76 -11.78 9.12
CA LEU A 144 13.22 -12.38 10.38
C LEU A 144 12.71 -13.82 10.55
N TYR A 145 11.59 -14.16 9.92
CA TYR A 145 11.05 -15.52 9.96
C TYR A 145 11.96 -16.52 9.21
N LEU A 146 12.60 -16.11 8.11
CA LEU A 146 13.48 -16.98 7.32
C LEU A 146 14.63 -17.61 8.12
N PRO A 147 15.47 -16.86 8.86
CA PRO A 147 16.52 -17.47 9.68
C PRO A 147 15.93 -18.30 10.83
N VAL A 148 14.85 -17.85 11.48
CA VAL A 148 14.21 -18.59 12.59
C VAL A 148 13.69 -19.95 12.11
N SER A 149 13.06 -20.00 10.93
CA SER A 149 12.62 -21.24 10.30
C SER A 149 13.78 -22.12 9.83
N SER A 150 14.97 -21.56 9.60
CA SER A 150 16.16 -22.36 9.25
C SER A 150 16.81 -23.03 10.46
N TYR A 151 16.51 -22.56 11.69
CA TYR A 151 17.02 -23.14 12.93
C TYR A 151 16.05 -24.13 13.59
N LEU A 152 14.78 -24.13 13.18
CA LEU A 152 13.73 -25.08 13.58
C LEU A 152 13.71 -26.30 12.67
#